data_AF-A0A9P8LKS7-F1
#
_entry.id   AF-A0A9P8LKS7-F1
#
_cell.length_a   1.000
_cell.length_b   1.000
_cell.length_c   1.000
_cell.angle_alpha   90.00
_cell.angle_beta   90.00
_cell.angle_gamma   90.00
#
_symmetry.space_group_name_H-M   'P 1'
#
loop_
_entity.id
_entity.type
_entity.pdbx_description
1 polymer ?
#
loop_
_entity_poly.entity_id
_entity_poly.type
_entity_poly.pdbx_seq_one_letter_code
_entity_poly.pdbx_strand_id
1 'polypeptide(L)'
;MYQFFFLSGESCKFCKENCLKCISKDICQRCVSGMYDALTMCTTCNKNIPINSKCQCGTKLIANCAQCDFEDCIECRNNYKLVNGVCLPDQCQTDSQCSNLQFCDISTTQINVCKQCSKICKTCSNIETSCTSCNIDQFLYNNACSPCNTAAIVGFQCYCQNMVIENCSKCGAVGWQSCLMPRRLIDGECINGLISPEDCQIVVSTNIIIYIVVGVISALILVIGIVLITLVMKRRKLRSLLEMNIDALGKKNNSSTLLF
;
A
#
# COMPACT_ATOMS: atom_id res chain seq x y z
N MET A 1 -39.81 -36.36 -26.69
CA MET A 1 -40.06 -36.42 -25.24
C MET A 1 -40.44 -37.86 -24.91
N TYR A 2 -39.62 -38.56 -24.12
CA TYR A 2 -39.90 -39.95 -23.75
C TYR A 2 -40.81 -39.97 -22.51
N GLN A 3 -41.89 -40.74 -22.54
CA GLN A 3 -42.78 -40.95 -21.39
C GLN A 3 -42.51 -42.33 -20.78
N PHE A 4 -42.38 -42.38 -19.45
CA PHE A 4 -42.12 -43.60 -18.69
C PHE A 4 -43.35 -44.00 -17.86
N PHE A 5 -43.51 -45.31 -17.63
CA PHE A 5 -44.70 -45.89 -17.03
C PHE A 5 -44.35 -46.77 -15.81
N PHE A 6 -45.28 -46.88 -14.87
CA PHE A 6 -45.23 -47.82 -13.76
C PHE A 6 -46.58 -48.56 -13.62
N LEU A 7 -46.53 -49.78 -13.08
CA LEU A 7 -47.73 -50.57 -12.81
C LEU A 7 -48.28 -50.20 -11.42
N SER A 8 -49.57 -49.86 -11.38
CA SER A 8 -50.33 -49.60 -10.16
C SER A 8 -51.64 -50.37 -10.24
N GLY A 9 -51.68 -51.55 -9.63
CA GLY A 9 -52.77 -52.51 -9.83
C GLY A 9 -52.73 -53.07 -11.24
N GLU A 10 -53.89 -53.06 -11.93
CA GLU A 10 -54.03 -53.50 -13.32
C GLU A 10 -53.82 -52.38 -14.35
N SER A 11 -53.41 -51.18 -13.91
CA SER A 11 -53.25 -50.01 -14.77
C SER A 11 -51.80 -49.56 -14.88
N CYS A 12 -51.38 -49.19 -16.09
CA CYS A 12 -50.14 -48.44 -16.33
C CYS A 12 -50.40 -46.96 -16.06
N LYS A 13 -49.61 -46.36 -15.17
CA LYS A 13 -49.64 -44.93 -14.86
C LYS A 13 -48.35 -44.27 -15.33
N PHE A 14 -48.41 -43.00 -15.70
CA PHE A 14 -47.24 -42.23 -16.13
C PHE A 14 -46.44 -41.76 -14.93
N CYS A 15 -45.12 -41.84 -15.02
CA CYS A 15 -44.23 -41.14 -14.10
C CYS A 15 -44.28 -39.62 -14.35
N LYS A 16 -43.93 -38.85 -13.31
CA LYS A 16 -43.74 -37.40 -13.41
C LYS A 16 -42.63 -37.06 -14.43
N GLU A 17 -42.67 -35.85 -14.98
CA GLU A 17 -41.65 -35.38 -15.93
C GLU A 17 -40.23 -35.54 -15.35
N ASN A 18 -39.26 -35.85 -16.21
CA ASN A 18 -37.85 -36.10 -15.87
C ASN A 18 -37.60 -37.30 -14.94
N CYS A 19 -38.62 -38.14 -14.69
CA CYS A 19 -38.47 -39.38 -13.96
C CYS A 19 -38.42 -40.59 -14.92
N LEU A 20 -37.31 -41.31 -14.91
CA LEU A 20 -37.09 -42.52 -15.70
C LEU A 20 -37.83 -43.73 -15.10
N LYS A 21 -37.87 -43.82 -13.76
CA LYS A 21 -38.53 -44.89 -13.02
C LYS A 21 -39.13 -44.32 -11.74
N CYS A 22 -40.42 -44.55 -11.49
CA CYS A 22 -41.13 -44.08 -10.31
C CYS A 22 -41.79 -45.25 -9.55
N ILE A 23 -41.92 -45.09 -8.22
CA ILE A 23 -42.64 -46.04 -7.34
C ILE A 23 -44.12 -45.68 -7.29
N SER A 24 -44.41 -44.38 -7.28
CA SER A 24 -45.75 -43.82 -7.31
C SER A 24 -45.76 -42.58 -8.22
N LYS A 25 -46.91 -41.94 -8.38
CA LYS A 25 -47.02 -40.70 -9.17
C LYS A 25 -46.13 -39.57 -8.64
N ASP A 26 -45.83 -39.58 -7.34
CA ASP A 26 -45.11 -38.50 -6.65
C ASP A 26 -43.68 -38.89 -6.21
N ILE A 27 -43.35 -40.19 -6.21
CA ILE A 27 -42.04 -40.70 -5.76
C ILE A 27 -41.26 -41.20 -6.96
N CYS A 28 -40.28 -40.42 -7.40
CA CYS A 28 -39.33 -40.86 -8.41
C CYS A 28 -38.24 -41.75 -7.78
N GLN A 29 -37.98 -42.90 -8.38
CA GLN A 29 -36.89 -43.79 -7.97
C GLN A 29 -35.59 -43.48 -8.73
N ARG A 30 -35.69 -43.08 -10.00
CA ARG A 30 -34.55 -42.77 -10.86
C ARG A 30 -34.90 -41.64 -11.82
N CYS A 31 -34.14 -40.55 -11.74
CA CYS A 31 -34.29 -39.42 -12.64
C CYS A 31 -33.66 -39.70 -14.01
N VAL A 32 -33.95 -38.86 -15.00
CA VAL A 32 -33.19 -38.82 -16.26
C VAL A 32 -31.76 -38.29 -16.01
N SER A 33 -30.85 -38.54 -16.95
CA SER A 33 -29.46 -38.08 -16.83
C SER A 33 -29.39 -36.55 -16.70
N GLY A 34 -28.50 -36.03 -15.84
CA GLY A 34 -28.36 -34.61 -15.55
C GLY A 34 -29.35 -34.06 -14.51
N MET A 35 -30.09 -34.93 -13.83
CA MET A 35 -31.06 -34.56 -12.78
C MET A 35 -30.73 -35.27 -11.47
N TYR A 36 -31.08 -34.67 -10.34
CA TYR A 36 -30.99 -35.28 -9.01
C TYR A 36 -32.38 -35.38 -8.38
N ASP A 37 -32.53 -36.33 -7.45
CA ASP A 37 -33.78 -36.53 -6.71
C ASP A 37 -33.92 -35.45 -5.63
N ALA A 38 -34.78 -34.46 -5.88
CA ALA A 38 -35.27 -33.58 -4.83
C ALA A 38 -36.59 -34.15 -4.30
N LEU A 39 -36.89 -33.93 -3.00
CA LEU A 39 -37.97 -34.55 -2.22
C LEU A 39 -39.31 -34.78 -2.94
N THR A 40 -39.67 -33.95 -3.94
CA THR A 40 -40.94 -34.00 -4.66
C THR A 40 -40.81 -34.10 -6.19
N MET A 41 -39.60 -33.96 -6.75
CA MET A 41 -39.35 -34.02 -8.19
C MET A 41 -37.86 -34.10 -8.54
N CYS A 42 -37.57 -34.71 -9.69
CA CYS A 42 -36.26 -34.62 -10.31
C CYS A 42 -35.96 -33.17 -10.70
N THR A 43 -34.85 -32.64 -10.19
CA THR A 43 -34.40 -31.27 -10.45
C THR A 43 -33.07 -31.30 -11.17
N THR A 44 -32.81 -30.33 -12.05
CA THR A 44 -31.57 -30.28 -12.83
C THR A 44 -30.35 -30.11 -11.94
N CYS A 45 -29.33 -30.92 -12.19
CA CYS A 45 -28.03 -30.74 -11.56
C CYS A 45 -27.43 -29.41 -12.01
N ASN A 46 -26.88 -28.66 -11.07
CA ASN A 46 -26.28 -27.36 -11.31
C ASN A 46 -25.28 -27.02 -10.19
N LYS A 47 -24.62 -25.88 -10.29
CA LYS A 47 -23.57 -25.48 -9.33
C LYS A 47 -24.05 -25.25 -7.90
N ASN A 48 -25.36 -25.14 -7.69
CA ASN A 48 -26.01 -24.78 -6.42
C ASN A 48 -26.83 -25.94 -5.81
N ILE A 49 -26.68 -27.18 -6.28
CA ILE A 49 -27.35 -28.33 -5.67
C ILE A 49 -27.00 -28.45 -4.17
N PRO A 50 -27.88 -29.01 -3.32
CA PRO A 50 -27.57 -29.23 -1.91
C PRO A 50 -26.33 -30.12 -1.71
N ILE A 51 -25.67 -29.97 -0.56
CA ILE A 51 -24.45 -30.75 -0.25
C ILE A 51 -24.82 -32.22 -0.16
N ASN A 52 -24.00 -33.06 -0.80
CA ASN A 52 -24.19 -34.51 -0.90
C ASN A 52 -25.39 -34.97 -1.73
N SER A 53 -26.10 -34.07 -2.42
CA SER A 53 -27.05 -34.47 -3.47
C SER A 53 -26.33 -35.25 -4.58
N LYS A 54 -26.97 -36.31 -5.08
CA LYS A 54 -26.40 -37.19 -6.11
C LYS A 54 -27.08 -36.95 -7.44
N CYS A 55 -26.31 -36.48 -8.42
CA CYS A 55 -26.78 -36.35 -9.79
C CYS A 55 -26.85 -37.72 -10.45
N GLN A 56 -27.92 -38.00 -11.19
CA GLN A 56 -27.99 -39.16 -12.06
C GLN A 56 -27.19 -38.86 -13.34
N CYS A 57 -26.06 -39.54 -13.54
CA CYS A 57 -25.29 -39.50 -14.78
C CYS A 57 -25.39 -40.88 -15.43
N GLY A 58 -26.28 -41.04 -16.41
CA GLY A 58 -26.52 -42.33 -17.07
C GLY A 58 -27.01 -43.38 -16.07
N THR A 59 -26.19 -44.40 -15.78
CA THR A 59 -26.47 -45.42 -14.74
C THR A 59 -25.90 -45.10 -13.36
N LYS A 60 -24.97 -44.14 -13.26
CA LYS A 60 -24.27 -43.79 -12.02
C LYS A 60 -25.00 -42.67 -11.25
N LEU A 61 -24.81 -42.67 -9.93
CA LEU A 61 -25.23 -41.59 -9.03
C LEU A 61 -23.97 -40.93 -8.46
N ILE A 62 -23.67 -39.72 -8.91
CA ILE A 62 -22.43 -39.01 -8.55
C ILE A 62 -22.77 -37.86 -7.59
N ALA A 63 -22.24 -37.92 -6.37
CA ALA A 63 -22.44 -36.87 -5.38
C ALA A 63 -21.79 -35.56 -5.82
N ASN A 64 -22.45 -34.43 -5.54
CA ASN A 64 -21.93 -33.08 -5.78
C ASN A 64 -21.63 -32.75 -7.26
N CYS A 65 -22.17 -33.53 -8.21
CA CYS A 65 -22.03 -33.26 -9.63
C CYS A 65 -23.03 -32.18 -10.10
N ALA A 66 -22.54 -31.19 -10.83
CA ALA A 66 -23.34 -30.12 -11.44
C ALA A 66 -23.70 -30.42 -12.90
N GLN A 67 -22.84 -31.11 -13.65
CA GLN A 67 -23.09 -31.46 -15.05
C GLN A 67 -22.52 -32.84 -15.39
N CYS A 68 -23.34 -33.66 -16.06
CA CYS A 68 -22.94 -34.97 -16.55
C CYS A 68 -22.62 -34.93 -18.05
N ASP A 69 -21.70 -35.78 -18.48
CA ASP A 69 -21.55 -36.25 -19.86
C ASP A 69 -21.72 -37.77 -19.87
N PHE A 70 -22.84 -38.25 -20.41
CA PHE A 70 -23.28 -39.64 -20.30
C PHE A 70 -23.28 -40.20 -18.86
N GLU A 71 -22.28 -41.01 -18.52
CA GLU A 71 -22.14 -41.66 -17.20
C GLU A 71 -21.17 -40.95 -16.26
N ASP A 72 -20.44 -39.96 -16.75
CA ASP A 72 -19.38 -39.30 -16.00
C ASP A 72 -19.78 -37.87 -15.63
N CYS A 73 -19.22 -37.38 -14.53
CA CYS A 73 -19.38 -35.98 -14.15
C CYS A 73 -18.29 -35.15 -14.83
N ILE A 74 -18.69 -34.07 -15.51
CA ILE A 74 -17.76 -33.14 -16.18
C ILE A 74 -17.64 -31.81 -15.46
N GLU A 75 -18.61 -31.47 -14.60
CA GLU A 75 -18.55 -30.26 -13.77
C GLU A 75 -19.10 -30.54 -12.38
N CYS A 76 -18.37 -30.12 -11.35
CA CYS A 76 -18.80 -30.22 -9.96
C CYS A 76 -19.54 -28.97 -9.51
N ARG A 77 -20.30 -29.09 -8.41
CA ARG A 77 -20.91 -27.94 -7.75
C ARG A 77 -19.88 -26.92 -7.25
N ASN A 78 -20.33 -25.74 -6.88
CA ASN A 78 -19.48 -24.71 -6.27
C ASN A 78 -18.73 -25.26 -5.04
N ASN A 79 -17.44 -24.91 -4.94
CA ASN A 79 -16.47 -25.35 -3.92
C ASN A 79 -16.15 -26.86 -3.93
N TYR A 80 -16.40 -27.54 -5.04
CA TYR A 80 -15.96 -28.92 -5.26
C TYR A 80 -15.16 -29.00 -6.55
N LYS A 81 -14.24 -29.96 -6.60
CA LYS A 81 -13.37 -30.19 -7.75
C LYS A 81 -13.50 -31.60 -8.27
N LEU A 82 -13.48 -31.73 -9.59
CA LEU A 82 -13.48 -33.00 -10.27
C LEU A 82 -12.06 -33.61 -10.22
N VAL A 83 -11.91 -34.71 -9.51
CA VAL A 83 -10.66 -35.47 -9.41
C VAL A 83 -10.98 -36.92 -9.74
N ASN A 84 -10.42 -37.43 -10.85
CA ASN A 84 -10.64 -38.80 -11.33
C ASN A 84 -12.13 -39.19 -11.43
N GLY A 85 -12.97 -38.28 -11.96
CA GLY A 85 -14.41 -38.52 -12.13
C GLY A 85 -15.27 -38.35 -10.88
N VAL A 86 -14.68 -37.96 -9.73
CA VAL A 86 -15.39 -37.75 -8.47
C VAL A 86 -15.29 -36.28 -8.05
N CYS A 87 -16.41 -35.72 -7.57
CA CYS A 87 -16.43 -34.37 -7.01
C CYS A 87 -16.03 -34.40 -5.53
N LEU A 88 -14.82 -33.90 -5.24
CA LEU A 88 -14.27 -33.79 -3.89
C LEU A 88 -14.36 -32.35 -3.39
N PRO A 89 -14.58 -32.12 -2.08
CA PRO A 89 -14.63 -30.78 -1.53
C PRO A 89 -13.27 -30.09 -1.72
N ASP A 90 -13.32 -28.86 -2.21
CA ASP A 90 -12.13 -28.07 -2.43
C ASP A 90 -11.88 -27.14 -1.24
N GLN A 91 -10.61 -26.90 -0.88
CA GLN A 91 -10.31 -25.93 0.18
C GLN A 91 -10.38 -24.50 -0.36
N CYS A 92 -10.03 -24.31 -1.64
CA CYS A 92 -9.99 -23.00 -2.28
C CYS A 92 -10.15 -23.13 -3.81
N GLN A 93 -10.54 -22.03 -4.43
CA GLN A 93 -10.57 -21.79 -5.88
C GLN A 93 -9.74 -20.56 -6.24
N THR A 94 -9.61 -19.63 -5.29
CA THR A 94 -8.84 -18.39 -5.41
C THR A 94 -8.07 -18.11 -4.12
N ASP A 95 -7.00 -17.32 -4.20
CA ASP A 95 -6.20 -16.92 -3.05
C ASP A 95 -7.03 -16.19 -1.98
N SER A 96 -8.09 -15.48 -2.38
CA SER A 96 -8.99 -14.75 -1.47
C SER A 96 -9.82 -15.66 -0.55
N GLN A 97 -9.87 -16.96 -0.81
CA GLN A 97 -10.55 -17.93 0.05
C GLN A 97 -9.62 -18.54 1.11
N CYS A 98 -8.31 -18.35 0.96
CA CYS A 98 -7.33 -18.80 1.94
C CYS A 98 -7.13 -17.78 3.06
N SER A 99 -6.61 -18.23 4.21
CA SER A 99 -6.31 -17.33 5.32
C SER A 99 -5.15 -16.38 4.98
N ASN A 100 -4.94 -15.35 5.80
CA ASN A 100 -3.76 -14.50 5.69
C ASN A 100 -2.48 -15.35 5.69
N LEU A 101 -1.49 -14.95 4.87
CA LEU A 101 -0.23 -15.67 4.64
C LEU A 101 -0.37 -17.01 3.89
N GLN A 102 -1.50 -17.29 3.26
CA GLN A 102 -1.69 -18.47 2.42
C GLN A 102 -2.02 -18.11 0.98
N PHE A 103 -1.80 -19.06 0.08
CA PHE A 103 -2.22 -19.02 -1.32
C PHE A 103 -2.94 -20.32 -1.69
N CYS A 104 -3.78 -20.26 -2.71
CA CYS A 104 -4.46 -21.44 -3.23
C CYS A 104 -3.54 -22.20 -4.20
N ASP A 105 -3.07 -23.38 -3.81
CA ASP A 105 -2.30 -24.24 -4.69
C ASP A 105 -3.24 -25.00 -5.63
N ILE A 106 -3.41 -24.45 -6.84
CA ILE A 106 -4.32 -24.98 -7.85
C ILE A 106 -3.64 -26.12 -8.61
N SER A 107 -4.07 -27.34 -8.33
CA SER A 107 -3.64 -28.54 -9.08
C SER A 107 -4.53 -28.76 -10.31
N THR A 108 -4.17 -29.66 -11.24
CA THR A 108 -5.12 -30.18 -12.24
C THR A 108 -5.61 -31.59 -11.89
N THR A 109 -4.90 -32.28 -11.01
CA THR A 109 -5.11 -33.71 -10.69
C THR A 109 -5.47 -33.96 -9.23
N GLN A 110 -5.33 -32.97 -8.35
CA GLN A 110 -5.63 -33.05 -6.92
C GLN A 110 -6.62 -31.95 -6.52
N ILE A 111 -7.24 -32.08 -5.34
CA ILE A 111 -8.00 -30.97 -4.73
C ILE A 111 -7.07 -29.76 -4.51
N ASN A 112 -7.59 -28.55 -4.63
CA ASN A 112 -6.79 -27.38 -4.29
C ASN A 112 -6.70 -27.28 -2.78
N VAL A 113 -5.55 -26.79 -2.33
CA VAL A 113 -5.24 -26.67 -0.90
C VAL A 113 -4.66 -25.31 -0.63
N CYS A 114 -5.02 -24.72 0.50
CA CYS A 114 -4.38 -23.49 0.94
C CYS A 114 -3.00 -23.83 1.50
N LYS A 115 -1.94 -23.35 0.85
CA LYS A 115 -0.56 -23.51 1.30
C LYS A 115 -0.03 -22.23 1.92
N GLN A 116 0.87 -22.37 2.89
CA GLN A 116 1.54 -21.23 3.50
C GLN A 116 2.50 -20.58 2.51
N CYS A 117 2.58 -19.26 2.55
CA CYS A 117 3.62 -18.50 1.88
C CYS A 117 4.98 -18.68 2.55
N SER A 118 6.05 -18.41 1.81
CA SER A 118 7.39 -18.39 2.38
C SER A 118 7.47 -17.37 3.51
N LYS A 119 8.30 -17.63 4.53
CA LYS A 119 8.48 -16.74 5.70
C LYS A 119 8.92 -15.32 5.35
N ILE A 120 9.45 -15.10 4.14
CA ILE A 120 9.82 -13.77 3.64
C ILE A 120 8.62 -13.05 2.99
N CYS A 121 7.67 -13.77 2.42
CA CYS A 121 6.48 -13.17 1.86
C CYS A 121 5.51 -12.77 2.99
N LYS A 122 4.88 -11.60 2.84
CA LYS A 122 3.68 -11.24 3.59
C LYS A 122 2.43 -11.77 2.89
N THR A 123 2.38 -11.68 1.57
CA THR A 123 1.38 -12.35 0.73
C THR A 123 2.08 -12.96 -0.48
N CYS A 124 1.57 -14.06 -1.00
CA CYS A 124 2.11 -14.75 -2.17
C CYS A 124 0.97 -15.24 -3.08
N SER A 125 1.31 -15.63 -4.31
CA SER A 125 0.35 -16.11 -5.32
C SER A 125 0.93 -17.28 -6.09
N ASN A 126 0.10 -18.28 -6.40
CA ASN A 126 0.42 -19.48 -7.20
C ASN A 126 1.49 -20.43 -6.63
N ILE A 127 2.58 -19.92 -6.05
CA ILE A 127 3.66 -20.70 -5.42
C ILE A 127 4.14 -20.00 -4.15
N GLU A 128 4.73 -20.79 -3.24
CA GLU A 128 5.17 -20.32 -1.91
C GLU A 128 6.16 -19.14 -1.96
N THR A 129 7.01 -19.08 -2.98
CA THR A 129 8.08 -18.07 -3.12
C THR A 129 7.71 -16.90 -4.02
N SER A 130 6.57 -16.93 -4.70
CA SER A 130 6.11 -15.84 -5.58
C SER A 130 5.30 -14.85 -4.75
N CYS A 131 6.02 -14.00 -4.03
CA CYS A 131 5.45 -12.98 -3.17
C CYS A 131 4.71 -11.90 -3.99
N THR A 132 3.57 -11.44 -3.49
CA THR A 132 2.86 -10.24 -3.96
C THR A 132 3.06 -9.05 -3.01
N SER A 133 3.48 -9.32 -1.77
CA SER A 133 3.99 -8.32 -0.85
C SER A 133 5.01 -8.96 0.10
N CYS A 134 5.92 -8.15 0.61
CA CYS A 134 7.00 -8.62 1.48
C CYS A 134 6.76 -8.28 2.94
N ASN A 135 7.41 -9.04 3.83
CA ASN A 135 7.46 -8.69 5.23
C ASN A 135 8.27 -7.40 5.46
N ILE A 136 8.22 -6.90 6.68
CA ILE A 136 8.97 -5.71 7.09
C ILE A 136 10.47 -5.93 6.82
N ASP A 137 11.17 -4.87 6.44
CA ASP A 137 12.61 -4.87 6.09
C ASP A 137 12.95 -5.61 4.78
N GLN A 138 11.97 -5.77 3.90
CA GLN A 138 12.16 -6.40 2.59
C GLN A 138 11.53 -5.56 1.46
N PHE A 139 12.05 -5.75 0.25
CA PHE A 139 11.50 -5.16 -0.98
C PHE A 139 11.10 -6.25 -1.96
N LEU A 140 10.11 -5.96 -2.78
CA LEU A 140 9.62 -6.88 -3.81
C LEU A 140 10.37 -6.66 -5.12
N TYR A 141 10.98 -7.72 -5.66
CA TYR A 141 11.62 -7.72 -6.97
C TYR A 141 11.36 -9.03 -7.70
N ASN A 142 10.81 -8.96 -8.91
CA ASN A 142 10.47 -10.14 -9.72
C ASN A 142 9.67 -11.20 -8.94
N ASN A 143 8.66 -10.77 -8.18
CA ASN A 143 7.84 -11.61 -7.28
C ASN A 143 8.64 -12.34 -6.19
N ALA A 144 9.87 -11.90 -5.88
CA ALA A 144 10.66 -12.42 -4.77
C ALA A 144 10.93 -11.30 -3.77
N CYS A 145 10.92 -11.64 -2.49
CA CYS A 145 11.29 -10.70 -1.44
C CYS A 145 12.78 -10.78 -1.14
N SER A 146 13.44 -9.63 -1.15
CA SER A 146 14.86 -9.50 -0.79
C SER A 146 15.01 -8.53 0.38
N PRO A 147 16.01 -8.72 1.25
CA PRO A 147 16.27 -7.78 2.35
C PRO A 147 16.56 -6.36 1.85
N CYS A 148 15.98 -5.36 2.50
CA CYS A 148 16.37 -3.97 2.32
C CYS A 148 17.77 -3.78 2.90
N ASN A 149 18.78 -3.76 2.03
CA ASN A 149 20.17 -3.50 2.40
C ASN A 149 20.80 -2.53 1.38
N THR A 150 22.04 -2.13 1.63
CA THR A 150 22.77 -1.15 0.79
C THR A 150 23.09 -1.64 -0.63
N ALA A 151 22.87 -2.92 -0.93
CA ALA A 151 23.01 -3.48 -2.28
C ALA A 151 21.69 -3.45 -3.07
N ALA A 152 20.60 -2.94 -2.48
CA ALA A 152 19.36 -2.74 -3.20
C ALA A 152 19.56 -1.76 -4.37
N ILE A 153 18.98 -2.09 -5.50
CA ILE A 153 19.08 -1.31 -6.74
C ILE A 153 18.25 -0.02 -6.57
N VAL A 154 18.66 1.07 -7.22
CA VAL A 154 17.89 2.33 -7.25
C VAL A 154 16.53 2.09 -7.93
N GLY A 155 15.46 2.60 -7.34
CA GLY A 155 14.08 2.48 -7.82
C GLY A 155 13.21 1.46 -7.08
N PHE A 156 13.77 0.67 -6.16
CA PHE A 156 12.99 -0.29 -5.39
C PHE A 156 12.28 0.31 -4.19
N GLN A 157 11.13 -0.29 -3.87
CA GLN A 157 10.25 0.07 -2.78
C GLN A 157 10.41 -0.92 -1.61
N CYS A 158 10.85 -0.43 -0.45
CA CYS A 158 10.93 -1.23 0.77
C CYS A 158 9.66 -1.10 1.60
N TYR A 159 9.22 -2.22 2.16
CA TYR A 159 8.10 -2.28 3.10
C TYR A 159 8.60 -1.99 4.52
N CYS A 160 8.34 -0.77 4.99
CA CYS A 160 8.70 -0.32 6.33
C CYS A 160 7.43 -0.14 7.17
N GLN A 161 7.07 -1.19 7.91
CA GLN A 161 5.83 -1.27 8.71
C GLN A 161 4.57 -1.09 7.84
N ASN A 162 4.00 0.11 7.83
CA ASN A 162 2.78 0.47 7.08
C ASN A 162 3.05 1.41 5.89
N MET A 163 4.32 1.72 5.62
CA MET A 163 4.73 2.60 4.53
C MET A 163 5.55 1.84 3.50
N VAL A 164 5.40 2.24 2.24
CA VAL A 164 6.19 1.75 1.12
C VAL A 164 7.09 2.90 0.69
N ILE A 165 8.41 2.71 0.81
CA ILE A 165 9.37 3.80 0.63
C ILE A 165 10.35 3.44 -0.48
N GLU A 166 10.44 4.31 -1.47
CA GLU A 166 11.40 4.18 -2.56
C GLU A 166 12.83 4.47 -2.10
N ASN A 167 13.77 3.65 -2.57
CA ASN A 167 15.21 3.80 -2.33
C ASN A 167 15.63 3.74 -0.85
N CYS A 168 14.87 3.02 -0.04
CA CYS A 168 15.21 2.78 1.36
C CYS A 168 16.27 1.68 1.47
N SER A 169 17.28 1.89 2.32
CA SER A 169 18.34 0.90 2.57
C SER A 169 18.14 0.14 3.88
N LYS A 170 17.31 0.64 4.81
CA LYS A 170 17.01 0.03 6.11
C LYS A 170 15.79 0.67 6.78
N CYS A 171 14.83 -0.12 7.25
CA CYS A 171 13.73 0.41 8.07
C CYS A 171 14.17 0.59 9.54
N GLY A 172 13.56 1.55 10.23
CA GLY A 172 13.78 1.90 11.63
C GLY A 172 12.55 1.59 12.50
N ALA A 173 12.68 1.75 13.81
CA ALA A 173 11.61 1.42 14.77
C ALA A 173 10.34 2.28 14.64
N VAL A 174 10.46 3.50 14.09
CA VAL A 174 9.35 4.45 13.87
C VAL A 174 9.23 4.87 12.40
N GLY A 175 9.76 4.07 11.47
CA GLY A 175 9.80 4.42 10.05
C GLY A 175 11.03 3.84 9.36
N TRP A 176 11.90 4.68 8.82
CA TRP A 176 13.14 4.25 8.16
C TRP A 176 14.36 5.02 8.67
N GLN A 177 15.54 4.42 8.53
CA GLN A 177 16.80 4.93 9.09
C GLN A 177 17.75 5.53 8.04
N SER A 178 17.78 5.00 6.81
CA SER A 178 18.77 5.43 5.81
C SER A 178 18.30 5.25 4.36
N CYS A 179 18.62 6.22 3.50
CA CYS A 179 18.41 6.15 2.05
C CYS A 179 19.63 5.51 1.35
N LEU A 180 19.40 4.87 0.19
CA LEU A 180 20.49 4.44 -0.69
C LEU A 180 21.27 5.67 -1.19
N MET A 181 22.61 5.61 -1.15
CA MET A 181 23.43 6.67 -1.74
C MET A 181 23.15 6.79 -3.25
N PRO A 182 23.10 8.01 -3.81
CA PRO A 182 23.48 9.32 -3.23
C PRO A 182 22.32 10.09 -2.57
N ARG A 183 21.19 9.45 -2.29
CA ARG A 183 20.01 10.12 -1.73
C ARG A 183 20.21 10.47 -0.25
N ARG A 184 19.58 11.55 0.18
CA ARG A 184 19.55 11.98 1.59
C ARG A 184 18.11 12.02 2.08
N LEU A 185 17.95 11.74 3.36
CA LEU A 185 16.67 11.83 4.04
C LEU A 185 16.40 13.27 4.44
N ILE A 186 15.35 13.88 3.89
CA ILE A 186 14.85 15.21 4.28
C ILE A 186 13.35 15.10 4.51
N ASP A 187 12.89 15.50 5.70
CA ASP A 187 11.46 15.57 6.09
C ASP A 187 10.62 14.31 5.84
N GLY A 188 11.24 13.14 5.90
CA GLY A 188 10.50 11.92 5.62
C GLY A 188 10.43 11.56 4.13
N GLU A 189 11.33 12.06 3.29
CA GLU A 189 11.49 11.56 1.93
C GLU A 189 12.97 11.35 1.55
N CYS A 190 13.22 10.32 0.73
CA CYS A 190 14.55 10.09 0.16
C CYS A 190 14.70 10.89 -1.13
N ILE A 191 15.20 12.12 -1.00
CA ILE A 191 15.44 13.00 -2.13
C ILE A 191 16.82 12.74 -2.75
N ASN A 192 16.94 12.92 -4.07
CA ASN A 192 18.22 12.84 -4.74
C ASN A 192 19.14 13.95 -4.22
N GLY A 193 20.27 13.60 -3.59
CA GLY A 193 21.27 14.59 -3.15
C GLY A 193 22.00 15.29 -4.31
N LEU A 194 21.64 14.96 -5.56
CA LEU A 194 22.14 15.57 -6.78
C LEU A 194 21.19 16.64 -7.35
N ILE A 195 20.11 16.97 -6.63
CA ILE A 195 19.24 18.07 -7.04
C ILE A 195 20.06 19.38 -7.01
N SER A 196 19.91 20.13 -8.10
CA SER A 196 20.56 21.41 -8.42
C SER A 196 20.66 22.33 -7.19
N PRO A 197 21.77 23.06 -7.00
CA PRO A 197 21.92 24.02 -5.89
C PRO A 197 20.81 25.10 -5.83
N GLU A 198 20.01 25.26 -6.88
CA GLU A 198 18.89 26.21 -6.95
C GLU A 198 17.66 25.79 -6.10
N ASP A 199 17.42 24.50 -5.90
CA ASP A 199 16.34 24.00 -5.02
C ASP A 199 16.79 23.85 -3.57
N CYS A 200 18.08 24.07 -3.30
CA CYS A 200 18.59 24.30 -1.96
C CYS A 200 18.32 25.76 -1.55
N GLN A 201 17.08 26.22 -1.69
CA GLN A 201 16.63 27.35 -0.90
C GLN A 201 16.62 26.88 0.54
N ILE A 202 17.77 27.08 1.17
CA ILE A 202 17.99 26.97 2.60
C ILE A 202 16.74 27.54 3.23
N VAL A 203 15.96 26.71 3.93
CA VAL A 203 15.02 27.20 4.94
C VAL A 203 15.92 27.83 5.98
N VAL A 204 16.30 29.08 5.72
CA VAL A 204 17.07 29.91 6.63
C VAL A 204 16.12 30.06 7.79
N SER A 205 16.31 29.22 8.81
CA SER A 205 15.57 29.26 10.07
C SER A 205 15.34 30.72 10.41
N THR A 206 14.09 31.11 10.67
CA THR A 206 13.66 32.50 10.87
C THR A 206 14.58 33.25 11.85
N ASN A 207 15.24 32.51 12.74
CA ASN A 207 16.26 32.98 13.67
C ASN A 207 17.51 33.60 12.99
N ILE A 208 18.00 33.04 11.88
CA ILE A 208 19.17 33.58 11.16
C ILE A 208 18.83 34.93 10.52
N ILE A 209 17.62 35.10 9.98
CA ILE A 209 17.17 36.39 9.45
C ILE A 209 17.12 37.44 10.57
N ILE A 210 16.64 37.06 11.76
CA ILE A 210 16.64 37.94 12.94
C ILE A 210 18.07 38.36 13.31
N TYR A 211 19.04 37.44 13.33
CA TYR A 211 20.44 37.79 13.65
C TYR A 211 21.07 38.75 12.64
N ILE A 212 20.80 38.59 11.34
CA ILE A 212 21.30 39.50 10.30
C ILE A 212 20.70 40.90 10.49
N VAL A 213 19.38 40.99 10.75
CA VAL A 213 18.70 42.28 10.95
C VAL A 213 19.22 42.97 12.22
N VAL A 214 19.39 42.25 13.33
CA VAL A 214 19.98 42.80 14.57
C VAL A 214 21.43 43.25 14.36
N GLY A 215 22.21 42.51 13.58
CA GLY A 215 23.59 42.87 13.23
C GLY A 215 23.66 44.19 12.47
N VAL A 216 22.80 44.40 11.47
CA VAL A 216 22.78 45.65 10.69
C VAL A 216 22.32 46.85 11.54
N ILE A 217 21.29 46.67 12.38
CA ILE A 217 20.79 47.75 13.24
C ILE A 217 21.86 48.17 14.26
N SER A 218 22.55 47.22 14.89
CA SER A 218 23.61 47.53 15.86
C SER A 218 24.80 48.26 15.23
N ALA A 219 25.19 47.89 14.01
CA ALA A 219 26.23 48.59 13.26
C ALA A 219 25.81 50.04 12.90
N LEU A 220 24.57 50.26 12.48
CA LEU A 220 24.05 51.60 12.16
C LEU A 220 24.02 52.51 13.40
N ILE A 221 23.61 51.99 14.55
CA ILE A 221 23.60 52.75 15.82
C ILE A 221 25.03 53.19 16.20
N LEU A 222 26.01 52.30 16.04
CA LEU A 222 27.41 52.62 16.31
C LEU A 222 27.93 53.75 15.40
N VAL A 223 27.64 53.70 14.10
CA VAL A 223 28.06 54.73 13.15
C VAL A 223 27.43 56.08 13.49
N ILE A 224 26.13 56.12 13.77
CA ILE A 224 25.42 57.35 14.17
C ILE A 224 26.02 57.92 15.46
N GLY A 225 26.32 57.06 16.45
CA GLY A 225 26.96 57.46 17.70
C GLY A 225 28.32 58.14 17.47
N ILE A 226 29.17 57.58 16.61
CA ILE A 226 30.48 58.16 16.27
C ILE A 226 30.33 59.53 15.59
N VAL A 227 29.37 59.67 14.67
CA VAL A 227 29.09 60.94 13.98
C VAL A 227 28.62 62.02 14.97
N LEU A 228 27.73 61.66 15.90
CA LEU A 228 27.26 62.61 16.92
C LEU A 228 28.39 63.05 17.85
N ILE A 229 29.25 62.12 18.30
CA ILE A 229 30.40 62.45 19.16
C ILE A 229 31.37 63.38 18.43
N THR A 230 31.70 63.10 17.17
CA THR A 230 32.61 63.94 16.37
C THR A 230 32.02 65.34 16.12
N LEU A 231 30.72 65.46 15.86
CA LEU A 231 30.03 66.75 15.75
C LEU A 231 30.06 67.55 17.06
N VAL A 232 29.83 66.90 18.20
CA VAL A 232 29.91 67.54 19.53
C VAL A 232 31.33 68.02 19.82
N MET A 233 32.35 67.20 19.55
CA MET A 233 33.76 67.59 19.72
C MET A 233 34.13 68.75 18.80
N LYS A 234 33.69 68.73 17.54
CA LYS A 234 33.92 69.84 16.59
C LYS A 234 33.26 71.13 17.07
N ARG A 235 32.03 71.05 17.60
CA ARG A 235 31.31 72.21 18.16
C ARG A 235 31.98 72.76 19.41
N ARG A 236 32.50 71.90 20.30
CA ARG A 236 33.29 72.32 21.48
C ARG A 236 34.58 73.01 21.06
N LYS A 237 35.31 72.46 20.09
CA LYS A 237 36.55 73.07 19.55
C LYS A 237 36.28 74.44 18.92
N LEU A 238 35.16 74.60 18.20
CA LEU A 238 34.77 75.88 17.62
C LEU A 238 34.42 76.94 18.69
N ARG A 239 33.77 76.55 19.80
CA ARG A 239 33.54 77.47 20.93
C ARG A 239 34.83 77.94 21.57
N SER A 240 35.78 77.03 21.82
CA SER A 240 37.11 77.37 22.36
C SER A 240 37.88 78.34 21.45
N LEU A 241 37.82 78.15 20.13
CA LEU A 241 38.42 79.10 19.16
C LEU A 241 37.74 80.47 19.16
N LEU A 242 36.42 80.51 19.38
CA LEU A 242 35.67 81.76 19.47
C LEU A 242 36.05 82.56 20.73
N GLU A 243 36.20 81.89 21.87
CA GLU A 243 36.61 82.51 23.14
C GLU A 243 38.01 83.12 23.04
N MET A 244 38.98 82.45 22.40
CA MET A 244 40.34 82.98 22.22
C MET A 244 40.40 84.25 21.33
N ASN A 245 39.46 84.44 20.40
CA ASN A 245 39.41 85.65 19.56
C ASN A 245 38.78 86.85 20.29
N ILE A 246 37.89 86.62 21.27
CA ILE A 246 37.29 87.70 22.07
C ILE A 246 38.36 88.33 22.99
N ASP A 247 39.23 87.52 23.60
CA ASP A 247 40.33 88.03 24.44
C ASP A 247 41.40 88.80 23.63
N ALA A 248 41.60 88.45 22.36
CA ALA A 248 42.53 89.16 21.48
C ALA A 248 42.03 90.57 21.08
N LEU A 249 40.72 90.79 21.01
CA LEU A 249 40.12 92.10 20.71
C LEU A 249 40.00 93.00 21.95
N GLY A 250 39.94 92.44 23.16
CA GLY A 250 39.92 93.20 24.41
C GLY A 250 41.25 93.91 24.74
N LYS A 251 42.38 93.44 24.20
CA LYS A 251 43.72 93.98 24.52
C LYS A 251 44.16 95.15 23.63
N LYS A 252 43.39 95.52 22.59
CA LYS A 252 43.78 96.55 21.62
C LYS A 252 43.27 97.97 21.93
N ASN A 253 42.44 98.16 22.96
CA ASN A 253 41.84 99.46 23.28
C ASN A 253 42.51 100.27 24.42
N ASN A 254 43.67 99.85 24.95
CA ASN A 254 44.40 100.60 25.98
C ASN A 254 45.77 101.11 25.49
N SER A 255 45.80 101.79 24.34
CA SER A 255 46.95 102.61 23.94
C SER A 255 46.49 103.85 23.17
N SER A 256 46.23 104.91 23.92
CA SER A 256 46.21 106.31 23.46
C SER A 256 46.64 107.15 24.67
N THR A 257 47.94 107.29 24.90
CA THR A 257 48.79 108.43 24.49
C THR A 257 48.40 109.73 25.19
N LEU A 258 49.07 109.98 26.33
CA LEU A 258 49.38 111.31 26.86
C LEU A 258 50.16 112.10 25.80
N LEU A 259 49.76 113.35 25.50
CA LEU A 259 50.67 114.42 25.08
C LEU A 259 49.97 115.78 25.33
N PHE A 260 50.60 116.53 26.24
CA PHE A 260 50.45 117.95 26.60
C PHE A 260 49.25 118.40 27.44
#